data_AF-A0A7W9LXB5-F1
#
_entry.id   AF-A0A7W9LXB5-F1
#
_cell.length_a   1.000
_cell.length_b   1.000
_cell.length_c   1.000
_cell.angle_alpha   90.00
_cell.angle_beta   90.00
_cell.angle_gamma   90.00
#
_symmetry.space_group_name_H-M   'P 1'
#
loop_
_entity.id
_entity.type
_entity.pdbx_description
1 polymer ?
#
loop_
_entity_poly.entity_id
_entity_poly.type
_entity_poly.pdbx_seq_one_letter_code
_entity_poly.pdbx_strand_id
1 'polypeptide(L)'
;MTKTRIPSISISADLPPIPEPSLGAAATASPSRRSLNRDSRAPTVAYADTRALCPDSVTSIGGSSLASELSAVDHAGGPRDSQVEVSFAALRQTAPDRAPELAAAVQQAFYVDGLSLSEAATYRAFAQAAGLDADAVVSAFQDPEAPSTAADDFHRAAGLGVTGFPTLLAVDGDAVTHLAHGHTTADEIDIRHPYEGKLKAWAALGPNLPTRLVDLQPLTGDLTLEGHRFELKGGPAGLPDRHYLWQAEQRAVLGGVLLFQQEHVWIADTATSGDRAPWIDLLDEMASLDPELVVPGHRLPGAAADVSAITATRDYLLAFEEELAKASDGAALTEALVRRYPDHGMLIAAQIGAKVAKGEMKWG
;
A
#
# COMPACT_ATOMS: atom_id res chain seq x y z
N MET A 1 5.44 12.78 0.84
CA MET A 1 4.95 11.66 1.67
C MET A 1 3.43 11.76 1.74
N THR A 2 2.76 11.26 0.71
CA THR A 2 1.31 11.03 0.70
C THR A 2 1.08 9.68 1.36
N LYS A 3 0.72 9.68 2.65
CA LYS A 3 0.29 8.45 3.34
C LYS A 3 -1.09 8.07 2.82
N THR A 4 -1.23 6.82 2.39
CA THR A 4 -2.50 6.19 2.02
C THR A 4 -3.46 6.23 3.20
N ARG A 5 -4.57 6.94 3.04
CA ARG A 5 -5.63 7.07 4.04
C ARG A 5 -6.39 5.75 4.13
N ILE A 6 -6.56 5.25 5.35
CA ILE A 6 -7.61 4.28 5.66
C ILE A 6 -8.37 4.80 6.87
N PRO A 7 -9.62 5.24 6.68
CA PRO A 7 -10.63 4.99 7.67
C PRO A 7 -11.88 4.39 7.00
N SER A 8 -12.14 3.10 7.25
CA SER A 8 -13.47 2.53 7.14
C SER A 8 -13.68 1.65 8.36
N ILE A 9 -14.52 2.12 9.27
CA ILE A 9 -15.03 1.34 10.41
C ILE A 9 -15.99 0.31 9.83
N SER A 10 -15.67 -0.98 9.95
CA SER A 10 -16.62 -2.05 9.65
C SER A 10 -17.63 -2.17 10.81
N ILE A 11 -18.90 -1.95 10.50
CA ILE A 11 -20.02 -2.29 11.39
C ILE A 11 -20.17 -3.81 11.36
N SER A 12 -19.98 -4.45 12.51
CA SER A 12 -20.29 -5.88 12.70
C SER A 12 -21.81 -6.01 12.88
N ALA A 13 -22.50 -6.55 11.88
CA ALA A 13 -23.85 -7.06 12.04
C ALA A 13 -23.75 -8.53 12.43
N ASP A 14 -24.24 -8.89 13.61
CA ASP A 14 -24.39 -10.28 14.04
C ASP A 14 -25.30 -11.03 13.05
N LEU A 15 -24.72 -11.96 12.28
CA LEU A 15 -25.45 -12.94 11.49
C LEU A 15 -25.22 -14.35 12.08
N PRO A 16 -26.28 -15.16 12.25
CA PRO A 16 -26.16 -16.53 12.77
C PRO A 16 -25.47 -17.47 11.76
N PRO A 17 -24.82 -18.55 12.24
CA PRO A 17 -24.03 -19.44 11.38
C PRO A 17 -24.90 -20.28 10.44
N ILE A 18 -24.45 -20.40 9.18
CA ILE A 18 -25.02 -21.27 8.15
C ILE A 18 -24.41 -22.68 8.27
N PRO A 19 -25.20 -23.78 8.18
CA PRO A 19 -24.69 -25.14 8.33
C PRO A 19 -23.98 -25.65 7.06
N GLU A 20 -22.90 -26.41 7.24
CA GLU A 20 -22.11 -26.99 6.14
C GLU A 20 -22.83 -28.13 5.41
N PRO A 21 -22.70 -28.24 4.08
CA PRO A 21 -23.13 -29.42 3.35
C PRO A 21 -22.03 -30.51 3.35
N SER A 22 -22.45 -31.73 3.71
CA SER A 22 -21.68 -32.96 3.58
C SER A 22 -21.40 -33.30 2.11
N LEU A 23 -20.14 -33.57 1.76
CA LEU A 23 -19.76 -34.18 0.49
C LEU A 23 -19.05 -35.52 0.71
N GLY A 24 -19.63 -36.54 0.06
CA GLY A 24 -19.23 -37.93 0.13
C GLY A 24 -17.99 -38.29 -0.71
N ALA A 25 -17.55 -39.51 -0.48
CA ALA A 25 -16.28 -40.11 -0.92
C ALA A 25 -16.23 -40.56 -2.38
N ALA A 26 -14.99 -40.58 -2.93
CA ALA A 26 -14.38 -41.50 -3.92
C ALA A 26 -13.37 -40.70 -4.78
N ALA A 27 -12.17 -41.14 -5.18
CA ALA A 27 -11.44 -42.40 -5.09
C ALA A 27 -9.95 -42.13 -5.40
N THR A 28 -9.11 -43.09 -5.03
CA THR A 28 -7.65 -43.16 -5.06
C THR A 28 -7.01 -43.37 -6.44
N ALA A 29 -5.82 -42.81 -6.69
CA ALA A 29 -4.58 -43.54 -7.06
C ALA A 29 -3.39 -42.59 -7.37
N SER A 30 -2.23 -42.85 -6.74
CA SER A 30 -0.92 -42.22 -7.01
C SER A 30 -0.22 -42.81 -8.24
N PRO A 31 0.80 -42.12 -8.79
CA PRO A 31 2.16 -42.67 -8.63
C PRO A 31 3.23 -41.62 -8.27
N SER A 32 4.10 -42.03 -7.35
CA SER A 32 5.46 -41.57 -7.00
C SER A 32 5.90 -40.14 -7.39
N ARG A 33 5.92 -39.22 -6.41
CA ARG A 33 6.81 -38.05 -6.43
C ARG A 33 8.02 -38.34 -5.57
N ARG A 34 9.22 -38.29 -6.17
CA ARG A 34 10.48 -38.08 -5.44
C ARG A 34 10.38 -36.74 -4.72
N SER A 35 10.73 -36.70 -3.44
CA SER A 35 10.88 -35.46 -2.69
C SER A 35 11.97 -34.61 -3.32
N LEU A 36 11.64 -33.40 -3.77
CA LEU A 36 12.58 -32.43 -4.30
C LEU A 36 12.37 -31.13 -3.55
N ASN A 37 13.46 -30.65 -2.96
CA ASN A 37 13.53 -29.65 -1.90
C ASN A 37 13.69 -28.24 -2.49
N ARG A 38 12.98 -27.26 -1.91
CA ARG A 38 13.14 -25.81 -2.10
C ARG A 38 14.51 -25.41 -1.55
N ASP A 39 15.36 -24.71 -2.30
CA ASP A 39 16.26 -23.64 -1.79
C ASP A 39 17.26 -23.18 -2.86
N SER A 40 16.82 -22.24 -3.71
CA SER A 40 17.72 -21.38 -4.50
C SER A 40 17.10 -19.98 -4.56
N ARG A 41 17.67 -18.98 -3.86
CA ARG A 41 17.25 -17.57 -3.95
C ARG A 41 18.49 -16.66 -4.02
N ALA A 42 18.58 -15.83 -5.05
CA ALA A 42 19.66 -14.85 -5.21
C ALA A 42 19.50 -13.64 -4.25
N PRO A 43 20.59 -13.00 -3.80
CA PRO A 43 20.54 -11.84 -2.92
C PRO A 43 20.14 -10.58 -3.70
N THR A 44 19.11 -9.88 -3.24
CA THR A 44 18.88 -8.46 -3.55
C THR A 44 18.41 -7.79 -2.27
N VAL A 45 19.22 -6.87 -1.77
CA VAL A 45 18.88 -5.98 -0.65
C VAL A 45 18.80 -4.58 -1.25
N ALA A 46 17.60 -4.02 -1.28
CA ALA A 46 17.43 -2.62 -1.61
C ALA A 46 17.51 -1.80 -0.32
N TYR A 47 18.32 -0.74 -0.34
CA TYR A 47 18.43 0.22 0.74
C TYR A 47 17.65 1.48 0.36
N ALA A 48 16.74 1.93 1.21
CA ALA A 48 16.14 3.25 1.11
C ALA A 48 16.76 4.18 2.15
N ASP A 49 17.60 5.13 1.72
CA ASP A 49 18.07 6.24 2.57
C ASP A 49 17.00 7.33 2.62
N THR A 50 16.45 7.58 3.80
CA THR A 50 15.36 8.54 4.00
C THR A 50 15.78 10.00 3.86
N ARG A 51 17.08 10.33 3.84
CA ARG A 51 17.59 11.71 3.69
C ARG A 51 17.67 12.18 2.24
N ALA A 52 17.61 11.27 1.26
CA ALA A 52 17.72 11.57 -0.16
C ALA A 52 16.39 11.39 -0.94
N LEU A 53 15.26 11.21 -0.25
CA LEU A 53 13.96 10.99 -0.88
C LEU A 53 13.41 12.28 -1.54
N CYS A 54 13.76 12.47 -2.81
CA CYS A 54 12.86 13.14 -3.76
C CYS A 54 11.68 12.20 -4.07
N PRO A 55 10.42 12.68 -4.06
CA PRO A 55 9.24 11.83 -4.19
C PRO A 55 9.11 11.09 -5.53
N ASP A 56 9.85 11.50 -6.57
CA ASP A 56 9.65 10.98 -7.94
C ASP A 56 10.62 9.86 -8.35
N SER A 57 11.65 9.56 -7.55
CA SER A 57 12.74 8.65 -7.96
C SER A 57 12.61 7.20 -7.47
N VAL A 58 11.68 6.89 -6.56
CA VAL A 58 11.43 5.50 -6.09
C VAL A 58 10.42 4.77 -6.99
N THR A 59 9.65 5.51 -7.78
CA THR A 59 8.65 4.98 -8.72
C THR A 59 9.22 4.46 -10.04
N SER A 60 10.54 4.60 -10.28
CA SER A 60 11.16 4.28 -11.58
C SER A 60 12.21 3.16 -11.56
N ILE A 61 12.47 2.50 -10.42
CA ILE A 61 13.36 1.32 -10.43
C ILE A 61 12.51 0.07 -10.66
N GLY A 62 12.13 -0.15 -11.93
CA GLY A 62 11.88 -1.47 -12.52
C GLY A 62 10.70 -2.32 -12.01
N GLY A 63 9.71 -1.72 -11.33
CA GLY A 63 8.63 -2.47 -10.67
C GLY A 63 7.53 -3.07 -11.56
N SER A 64 7.52 -2.86 -12.88
CA SER A 64 6.31 -3.17 -13.68
C SER A 64 6.48 -4.06 -14.92
N SER A 65 7.63 -4.72 -15.14
CA SER A 65 7.73 -5.72 -16.23
C SER A 65 8.47 -7.02 -15.91
N LEU A 66 9.04 -7.18 -14.72
CA LEU A 66 9.82 -8.38 -14.38
C LEU A 66 9.02 -9.45 -13.62
N ALA A 67 7.83 -9.12 -13.09
CA ALA A 67 7.11 -10.00 -12.17
C ALA A 67 6.12 -10.97 -12.84
N SER A 68 5.71 -10.75 -14.10
CA SER A 68 4.70 -11.59 -14.77
C SER A 68 5.25 -12.84 -15.47
N GLU A 69 6.57 -13.01 -15.60
CA GLU A 69 7.16 -14.14 -16.35
C GLU A 69 7.93 -15.16 -15.50
N LEU A 70 8.09 -14.96 -14.19
CA LEU A 70 8.77 -15.91 -13.30
C LEU A 70 7.81 -17.01 -12.79
N SER A 71 7.27 -17.79 -13.72
CA SER A 71 6.63 -19.08 -13.47
C SER A 71 7.24 -20.14 -14.39
N ALA A 72 8.51 -20.48 -14.19
CA ALA A 72 9.02 -21.82 -14.45
C ALA A 72 10.52 -21.91 -14.11
N VAL A 73 10.92 -23.15 -13.83
CA VAL A 73 12.28 -23.70 -13.84
C VAL A 73 12.98 -23.67 -12.47
N ASP A 74 12.75 -24.78 -11.79
CA ASP A 74 13.49 -25.28 -10.63
C ASP A 74 14.30 -26.49 -11.14
N HIS A 75 15.59 -26.60 -10.77
CA HIS A 75 16.39 -27.84 -10.58
C HIS A 75 17.91 -27.58 -10.56
N ALA A 76 18.56 -27.94 -9.45
CA ALA A 76 19.66 -28.93 -9.32
C ALA A 76 20.63 -28.54 -8.18
N GLY A 77 20.79 -29.44 -7.21
CA GLY A 77 21.72 -29.27 -6.09
C GLY A 77 23.19 -29.31 -6.52
N GLY A 78 23.92 -28.26 -6.13
CA GLY A 78 25.38 -28.10 -6.18
C GLY A 78 25.84 -27.17 -5.04
N PRO A 79 27.15 -27.07 -4.75
CA PRO A 79 27.67 -26.34 -3.60
C PRO A 79 27.30 -24.85 -3.70
N ARG A 80 26.97 -24.19 -2.56
CA ARG A 80 26.57 -22.77 -2.43
C ARG A 80 26.97 -21.90 -3.63
N ASP A 81 26.00 -21.31 -4.33
CA ASP A 81 26.15 -20.56 -5.59
C ASP A 81 27.01 -19.28 -5.47
N SER A 82 28.31 -19.44 -5.16
CA SER A 82 29.27 -18.35 -4.94
C SER A 82 29.39 -17.40 -6.13
N GLN A 83 29.06 -17.86 -7.34
CA GLN A 83 29.23 -17.08 -8.57
C GLN A 83 28.17 -16.00 -8.73
N VAL A 84 26.94 -16.24 -8.29
CA VAL A 84 25.90 -15.20 -8.24
C VAL A 84 26.34 -14.09 -7.29
N GLU A 85 26.91 -14.46 -6.14
CA GLU A 85 27.36 -13.54 -5.10
C GLU A 85 28.54 -12.68 -5.57
N VAL A 86 29.55 -13.34 -6.16
CA VAL A 86 30.71 -12.70 -6.78
C VAL A 86 30.30 -11.77 -7.92
N SER A 87 29.26 -12.13 -8.68
CA SER A 87 28.70 -11.27 -9.74
C SER A 87 28.28 -9.90 -9.21
N PHE A 88 27.48 -9.89 -8.14
CA PHE A 88 26.96 -8.65 -7.59
C PHE A 88 28.06 -7.83 -6.94
N ALA A 89 29.02 -8.46 -6.26
CA ALA A 89 30.17 -7.79 -5.68
C ALA A 89 31.03 -7.08 -6.75
N ALA A 90 31.34 -7.77 -7.85
CA ALA A 90 32.11 -7.22 -8.96
C ALA A 90 31.39 -6.04 -9.64
N LEU A 91 30.09 -6.18 -9.93
CA LEU A 91 29.31 -5.11 -10.54
C LEU A 91 29.17 -3.90 -9.63
N ARG A 92 28.93 -4.10 -8.33
CA ARG A 92 28.88 -3.02 -7.33
C ARG A 92 30.21 -2.29 -7.20
N GLN A 93 31.35 -2.99 -7.31
CA GLN A 93 32.66 -2.37 -7.28
C GLN A 93 32.90 -1.45 -8.48
N THR A 94 32.46 -1.87 -9.67
CA THR A 94 32.66 -1.10 -10.90
C THR A 94 31.64 0.03 -11.13
N ALA A 95 30.42 -0.12 -10.62
CA ALA A 95 29.34 0.84 -10.84
C ALA A 95 28.36 0.86 -9.63
N PRO A 96 28.78 1.37 -8.46
CA PRO A 96 27.99 1.31 -7.24
C PRO A 96 26.63 2.01 -7.35
N ASP A 97 26.57 3.15 -8.06
CA ASP A 97 25.34 3.93 -8.24
C ASP A 97 24.31 3.25 -9.17
N ARG A 98 24.73 2.21 -9.89
CA ARG A 98 23.90 1.41 -10.81
C ARG A 98 23.67 -0.01 -10.33
N ALA A 99 24.06 -0.33 -9.09
CA ALA A 99 23.98 -1.69 -8.56
C ALA A 99 22.58 -2.33 -8.68
N PRO A 100 21.44 -1.65 -8.43
CA PRO A 100 20.12 -2.25 -8.59
C PRO A 100 19.77 -2.63 -10.04
N GLU A 101 20.10 -1.75 -10.99
CA GLU A 101 19.89 -1.97 -12.42
C GLU A 101 20.72 -3.17 -12.91
N LEU A 102 22.01 -3.19 -12.56
CA LEU A 102 22.92 -4.26 -12.94
C LEU A 102 22.56 -5.58 -12.27
N ALA A 103 22.02 -5.52 -11.05
CA ALA A 103 21.55 -6.71 -10.37
C ALA A 103 20.36 -7.36 -11.10
N ALA A 104 19.43 -6.55 -11.61
CA ALA A 104 18.33 -7.04 -12.43
C ALA A 104 18.83 -7.68 -13.74
N ALA A 105 19.85 -7.10 -14.38
CA ALA A 105 20.45 -7.66 -15.59
C ALA A 105 21.10 -9.04 -15.35
N VAL A 106 21.80 -9.23 -14.23
CA VAL A 106 22.36 -10.54 -13.84
C VAL A 106 21.26 -11.56 -13.59
N GLN A 107 20.19 -11.17 -12.89
CA GLN A 107 19.05 -12.04 -12.63
C GLN A 107 18.33 -12.44 -13.92
N GLN A 108 18.06 -11.49 -14.81
CA GLN A 108 17.48 -11.75 -16.11
C GLN A 108 18.30 -12.78 -16.87
N ALA A 109 19.60 -12.57 -16.94
CA ALA A 109 20.44 -13.45 -17.73
C ALA A 109 20.58 -14.87 -17.18
N PHE A 110 20.63 -15.01 -15.86
CA PHE A 110 20.72 -16.33 -15.24
C PHE A 110 19.35 -17.04 -15.26
N TYR A 111 18.30 -16.37 -14.78
CA TYR A 111 16.99 -17.00 -14.58
C TYR A 111 16.12 -17.05 -15.83
N VAL A 112 16.28 -16.12 -16.77
CA VAL A 112 15.47 -16.06 -18.00
C VAL A 112 16.27 -16.50 -19.21
N ASP A 113 17.47 -15.95 -19.41
CA ASP A 113 18.26 -16.24 -20.61
C ASP A 113 19.12 -17.51 -20.49
N GLY A 114 19.21 -18.10 -19.28
CA GLY A 114 19.95 -19.34 -19.00
C GLY A 114 21.47 -19.23 -19.17
N LEU A 115 22.03 -18.01 -19.09
CA LEU A 115 23.46 -17.76 -19.21
C LEU A 115 24.21 -18.17 -17.95
N SER A 116 25.39 -18.77 -18.13
CA SER A 116 26.25 -19.17 -17.01
C SER A 116 26.95 -17.95 -16.40
N LEU A 117 26.77 -17.77 -15.10
CA LEU A 117 27.50 -16.78 -14.30
C LEU A 117 28.92 -17.25 -13.90
N SER A 118 29.38 -18.42 -14.37
CA SER A 118 30.78 -18.81 -14.18
C SER A 118 31.70 -18.31 -15.29
N GLU A 119 31.12 -17.78 -16.38
CA GLU A 119 31.85 -17.45 -17.59
C GLU A 119 32.12 -15.95 -17.69
N ALA A 120 33.39 -15.55 -17.85
CA ALA A 120 33.78 -14.15 -18.05
C ALA A 120 33.09 -13.49 -19.26
N ALA A 121 32.74 -14.30 -20.28
CA ALA A 121 32.02 -13.84 -21.46
C ALA A 121 30.64 -13.25 -21.12
N THR A 122 29.96 -13.82 -20.12
CA THR A 122 28.65 -13.37 -19.64
C THR A 122 28.73 -11.95 -19.06
N TYR A 123 29.74 -11.68 -18.23
CA TYR A 123 29.99 -10.35 -17.65
C TYR A 123 30.43 -9.32 -18.68
N ARG A 124 31.25 -9.73 -19.65
CA ARG A 124 31.65 -8.87 -20.76
C ARG A 124 30.43 -8.41 -21.57
N ALA A 125 29.49 -9.32 -21.83
CA ALA A 125 28.25 -8.99 -22.53
C ALA A 125 27.37 -8.03 -21.73
N PHE A 126 27.18 -8.24 -20.41
CA PHE A 126 26.44 -7.28 -19.57
C PHE A 126 27.08 -5.91 -19.53
N ALA A 127 28.39 -5.86 -19.30
CA ALA A 127 29.11 -4.60 -19.21
C ALA A 127 28.96 -3.80 -20.51
N GLN A 128 29.10 -4.45 -21.67
CA GLN A 128 28.90 -3.80 -22.97
C GLN A 128 27.46 -3.30 -23.17
N ALA A 129 26.45 -4.14 -22.86
CA ALA A 129 25.05 -3.76 -22.98
C ALA A 129 24.67 -2.60 -22.03
N ALA A 130 25.29 -2.56 -20.84
CA ALA A 130 25.08 -1.52 -19.84
C ALA A 130 25.97 -0.27 -20.05
N GLY A 131 26.83 -0.24 -21.08
CA GLY A 131 27.75 0.87 -21.33
C GLY A 131 28.86 1.04 -20.29
N LEU A 132 29.24 -0.05 -19.62
CA LEU A 132 30.34 -0.11 -18.66
C LEU A 132 31.66 -0.52 -19.34
N ASP A 133 32.78 -0.26 -18.67
CA ASP A 133 34.07 -0.81 -19.06
C ASP A 133 34.09 -2.33 -18.82
N ALA A 134 33.99 -3.08 -19.91
CA ALA A 134 33.90 -4.53 -19.88
C ALA A 134 35.18 -5.21 -19.39
N ASP A 135 36.35 -4.61 -19.58
CA ASP A 135 37.60 -5.16 -19.06
C ASP A 135 37.69 -4.95 -17.55
N ALA A 136 37.23 -3.79 -17.05
CA ALA A 136 37.15 -3.52 -15.61
C ALA A 136 36.16 -4.47 -14.91
N VAL A 137 34.97 -4.71 -15.48
CA VAL A 137 33.97 -5.64 -14.92
C VAL A 137 34.48 -7.07 -14.90
N VAL A 138 35.12 -7.54 -15.98
CA VAL A 138 35.71 -8.88 -16.02
C VAL A 138 36.87 -9.00 -15.04
N SER A 139 37.71 -7.97 -14.92
CA SER A 139 38.81 -7.96 -13.94
C SER A 139 38.29 -8.02 -12.50
N ALA A 140 37.22 -7.28 -12.18
CA ALA A 140 36.60 -7.32 -10.85
C ALA A 140 35.95 -8.68 -10.56
N PHE A 141 35.32 -9.31 -11.55
CA PHE A 141 34.77 -10.67 -11.43
C PHE A 141 35.86 -11.73 -11.20
N GLN A 142 37.01 -11.58 -11.87
CA GLN A 142 38.13 -12.51 -11.77
C GLN A 142 39.09 -12.22 -10.61
N ASP A 143 38.81 -11.16 -9.82
CA ASP A 143 39.63 -10.80 -8.68
C ASP A 143 39.61 -11.93 -7.63
N PRO A 144 40.77 -12.46 -7.20
CA PRO A 144 40.84 -13.47 -6.15
C PRO A 144 40.15 -13.07 -4.84
N GLU A 145 39.99 -11.77 -4.56
CA GLU A 145 39.31 -11.23 -3.37
C GLU A 145 37.79 -11.07 -3.54
N ALA A 146 37.26 -11.27 -4.75
CA ALA A 146 35.83 -11.10 -5.02
C ALA A 146 34.93 -12.03 -4.16
N PRO A 147 35.30 -13.30 -3.89
CA PRO A 147 34.54 -14.15 -2.97
C PRO A 147 34.51 -13.62 -1.54
N SER A 148 35.60 -13.02 -1.05
CA SER A 148 35.64 -12.41 0.28
C SER A 148 34.76 -11.17 0.33
N THR A 149 34.80 -10.34 -0.71
CA THR A 149 33.95 -9.14 -0.84
C THR A 149 32.47 -9.50 -0.84
N ALA A 150 32.11 -10.58 -1.55
CA ALA A 150 30.76 -11.11 -1.55
C ALA A 150 30.34 -11.62 -0.17
N ALA A 151 31.21 -12.37 0.52
CA ALA A 151 30.94 -12.84 1.88
C ALA A 151 30.73 -11.69 2.89
N ASP A 152 31.47 -10.59 2.75
CA ASP A 152 31.28 -9.39 3.58
C ASP A 152 29.90 -8.74 3.38
N ASP A 153 29.35 -8.78 2.16
CA ASP A 153 27.99 -8.29 1.90
C ASP A 153 26.93 -9.13 2.64
N PHE A 154 27.11 -10.46 2.71
CA PHE A 154 26.25 -11.35 3.50
C PHE A 154 26.42 -11.14 5.01
N HIS A 155 27.64 -10.97 5.50
CA HIS A 155 27.88 -10.66 6.91
C HIS A 155 27.24 -9.33 7.30
N ARG A 156 27.32 -8.32 6.43
CA ARG A 156 26.63 -7.04 6.63
C ARG A 156 25.11 -7.23 6.67
N ALA A 157 24.53 -7.95 5.71
CA ALA A 157 23.09 -8.22 5.69
C ALA A 157 22.64 -8.99 6.95
N ALA A 158 23.39 -10.01 7.36
CA ALA A 158 23.11 -10.78 8.58
C ALA A 158 23.24 -9.91 9.84
N GLY A 159 24.21 -9.00 9.90
CA GLY A 159 24.37 -8.01 10.97
C GLY A 159 23.21 -7.03 11.06
N LEU A 160 22.49 -6.81 9.96
CA LEU A 160 21.23 -6.04 9.90
C LEU A 160 19.99 -6.90 10.20
N GLY A 161 20.14 -8.17 10.59
CA GLY A 161 19.03 -9.06 10.94
C GLY A 161 18.41 -9.81 9.75
N VAL A 162 18.98 -9.71 8.55
CA VAL A 162 18.46 -10.42 7.36
C VAL A 162 18.69 -11.92 7.50
N THR A 163 17.61 -12.70 7.45
CA THR A 163 17.63 -14.17 7.56
C THR A 163 17.29 -14.90 6.25
N GLY A 164 16.94 -14.14 5.21
CA GLY A 164 16.63 -14.67 3.88
C GLY A 164 16.46 -13.56 2.85
N PHE A 165 16.45 -13.93 1.57
CA PHE A 165 16.34 -12.98 0.45
C PHE A 165 15.10 -13.27 -0.42
N PRO A 166 14.59 -12.25 -1.14
CA PRO A 166 14.93 -10.83 -0.98
C PRO A 166 14.43 -10.28 0.36
N THR A 167 15.06 -9.23 0.89
CA THR A 167 14.61 -8.50 2.09
C THR A 167 14.77 -7.00 1.84
N LEU A 168 13.72 -6.23 2.13
CA LEU A 168 13.73 -4.77 2.00
C LEU A 168 13.89 -4.14 3.39
N LEU A 169 14.87 -3.25 3.52
CA LEU A 169 15.16 -2.54 4.76
C LEU A 169 15.02 -1.03 4.56
N ALA A 170 14.46 -0.34 5.56
CA ALA A 170 14.61 1.10 5.72
C ALA A 170 15.71 1.38 6.74
N VAL A 171 16.64 2.26 6.40
CA VAL A 171 17.75 2.65 7.29
C VAL A 171 17.70 4.16 7.51
N ASP A 172 17.55 4.58 8.77
CA ASP A 172 17.60 5.99 9.18
C ASP A 172 18.63 6.16 10.30
N GLY A 173 19.83 6.64 9.94
CA GLY A 173 20.97 6.64 10.85
C GLY A 173 21.32 5.21 11.29
N ASP A 174 21.30 4.96 12.59
CA ASP A 174 21.55 3.63 13.18
C ASP A 174 20.28 2.77 13.28
N ALA A 175 19.09 3.33 12.97
CA ALA A 175 17.83 2.61 13.04
C ALA A 175 17.59 1.82 11.75
N VAL A 176 17.36 0.51 11.90
CA VAL A 176 17.09 -0.41 10.79
C VAL A 176 15.70 -1.00 10.99
N THR A 177 14.84 -0.85 9.98
CA THR A 177 13.47 -1.39 9.98
C THR A 177 13.28 -2.34 8.83
N HIS A 178 12.79 -3.55 9.11
CA HIS A 178 12.44 -4.53 8.08
C HIS A 178 11.10 -4.17 7.47
N LEU A 179 11.09 -3.80 6.19
CA LEU A 179 9.87 -3.46 5.46
C LEU A 179 9.23 -4.70 4.84
N ALA A 180 10.04 -5.67 4.40
CA ALA A 180 9.56 -6.88 3.76
C ALA A 180 10.53 -8.05 3.88
N HIS A 181 9.99 -9.26 4.04
CA HIS A 181 10.72 -10.52 3.90
C HIS A 181 10.12 -11.30 2.73
N GLY A 182 10.91 -11.58 1.70
CA GLY A 182 10.44 -12.15 0.44
C GLY A 182 9.93 -11.09 -0.55
N HIS A 183 9.31 -11.55 -1.63
CA HIS A 183 8.73 -10.68 -2.65
C HIS A 183 7.47 -9.99 -2.11
N THR A 184 7.34 -8.69 -2.37
CA THR A 184 6.16 -7.88 -2.04
C THR A 184 6.08 -6.67 -2.96
N THR A 185 4.89 -6.07 -3.08
CA THR A 185 4.69 -4.81 -3.83
C THR A 185 4.76 -3.58 -2.90
N ALA A 186 4.88 -2.39 -3.48
CA ALA A 186 4.84 -1.14 -2.71
C ALA A 186 3.52 -0.98 -1.94
N ASP A 187 2.39 -1.30 -2.56
CA ASP A 187 1.07 -1.24 -1.94
C ASP A 187 0.95 -2.21 -0.75
N GLU A 188 1.50 -3.41 -0.87
CA GLU A 188 1.53 -4.39 0.21
C GLU A 188 2.40 -3.93 1.39
N ILE A 189 3.53 -3.28 1.12
CA ILE A 189 4.38 -2.67 2.16
C ILE A 189 3.59 -1.57 2.88
N ASP A 190 2.90 -0.70 2.15
CA ASP A 190 2.08 0.37 2.71
C ASP A 190 0.92 -0.15 3.59
N ILE A 191 0.37 -1.32 3.26
CA ILE A 191 -0.68 -1.98 4.07
C ILE A 191 -0.08 -2.69 5.30
N ARG A 192 1.03 -3.42 5.13
CA ARG A 192 1.63 -4.26 6.18
C ARG A 192 2.37 -3.44 7.23
N HIS A 193 3.11 -2.41 6.80
CA HIS A 193 3.94 -1.61 7.69
C HIS A 193 3.18 -0.96 8.87
N PRO A 194 2.01 -0.31 8.67
CA PRO A 194 1.25 0.25 9.78
C PRO A 194 0.49 -0.79 10.60
N TYR A 195 0.36 -2.05 10.14
CA TYR A 195 -0.51 -3.04 10.77
C TYR A 195 -0.08 -3.34 12.21
N GLU A 196 1.21 -3.56 12.47
CA GLU A 196 1.71 -3.81 13.83
C GLU A 196 1.52 -2.59 14.74
N GLY A 197 1.80 -1.39 14.20
CA GLY A 197 1.55 -0.13 14.91
C GLY A 197 0.08 0.04 15.29
N LYS A 198 -0.85 -0.35 14.39
CA LYS A 198 -2.28 -0.38 14.66
C LYS A 198 -2.61 -1.42 15.75
N LEU A 199 -2.13 -2.65 15.67
CA LEU A 199 -2.39 -3.65 16.72
C LEU A 199 -1.98 -3.15 18.10
N LYS A 200 -0.83 -2.45 18.18
CA LYS A 200 -0.38 -1.83 19.42
C LYS A 200 -1.27 -0.67 19.86
N ALA A 201 -1.62 0.23 18.96
CA ALA A 201 -2.49 1.39 19.25
C ALA A 201 -3.88 0.95 19.73
N TRP A 202 -4.41 -0.13 19.17
CA TRP A 202 -5.75 -0.64 19.44
C TRP A 202 -5.78 -1.77 20.48
N ALA A 203 -4.66 -2.10 21.12
CA ALA A 203 -4.54 -3.23 22.05
C ALA A 203 -5.59 -3.22 23.18
N ALA A 204 -6.07 -2.02 23.55
CA ALA A 204 -7.12 -1.85 24.56
C ALA A 204 -8.53 -2.31 24.13
N LEU A 205 -8.75 -2.62 22.84
CA LEU A 205 -10.05 -3.11 22.34
C LEU A 205 -10.40 -4.53 22.81
N GLY A 206 -9.46 -5.24 23.44
CA GLY A 206 -9.68 -6.57 24.00
C GLY A 206 -10.22 -7.55 22.94
N PRO A 207 -11.40 -8.16 23.13
CA PRO A 207 -11.95 -9.12 22.17
C PRO A 207 -12.28 -8.52 20.80
N ASN A 208 -12.38 -7.19 20.69
CA ASN A 208 -12.64 -6.49 19.43
C ASN A 208 -11.36 -6.12 18.67
N LEU A 209 -10.18 -6.46 19.19
CA LEU A 209 -8.92 -6.24 18.49
C LEU A 209 -8.87 -7.09 17.21
N PRO A 210 -8.54 -6.53 16.04
CA PRO A 210 -8.32 -7.32 14.84
C PRO A 210 -7.23 -8.38 15.08
N THR A 211 -7.57 -9.65 14.88
CA THR A 211 -6.64 -10.78 15.10
C THR A 211 -5.96 -11.26 13.81
N ARG A 212 -6.38 -10.72 12.66
CA ARG A 212 -5.84 -11.09 11.35
C ARG A 212 -5.66 -9.87 10.47
N LEU A 213 -4.56 -9.84 9.73
CA LEU A 213 -4.42 -8.95 8.59
C LEU A 213 -5.24 -9.54 7.44
N VAL A 214 -6.02 -8.70 6.77
CA VAL A 214 -6.74 -9.06 5.56
C VAL A 214 -6.01 -8.40 4.41
N ASP A 215 -5.62 -9.18 3.40
CA ASP A 215 -5.09 -8.61 2.17
C ASP A 215 -6.25 -7.88 1.46
N LEU A 216 -6.04 -6.58 1.21
CA LEU A 216 -7.03 -5.73 0.56
C LEU A 216 -6.68 -5.64 -0.92
N GLN A 217 -7.68 -5.88 -1.78
CA GLN A 217 -7.57 -5.58 -3.20
C GLN A 217 -8.26 -4.25 -3.49
N PRO A 218 -7.58 -3.29 -4.14
CA PRO A 218 -8.21 -2.05 -4.58
C PRO A 218 -9.40 -2.36 -5.49
N LEU A 219 -10.53 -1.70 -5.24
CA LEU A 219 -11.66 -1.72 -6.17
C LEU A 219 -11.40 -0.66 -7.25
N THR A 220 -11.08 -1.10 -8.47
CA THR A 220 -10.70 -0.22 -9.59
C THR A 220 -11.78 -0.08 -10.65
N GLY A 221 -12.98 -0.63 -10.40
CA GLY A 221 -14.11 -0.57 -11.31
C GLY A 221 -15.38 -1.09 -10.66
N ASP A 222 -16.40 -1.29 -11.48
CA ASP A 222 -17.71 -1.76 -11.04
C ASP A 222 -17.64 -3.12 -10.33
N LEU A 223 -18.61 -3.33 -9.46
CA LEU A 223 -18.78 -4.53 -8.65
C LEU A 223 -20.14 -5.18 -8.97
N THR A 224 -20.19 -6.51 -9.04
CA THR A 224 -21.47 -7.24 -8.98
C THR A 224 -21.58 -7.95 -7.65
N LEU A 225 -22.64 -7.66 -6.90
CA LEU A 225 -22.95 -8.31 -5.63
C LEU A 225 -24.36 -8.89 -5.71
N GLU A 226 -24.49 -10.22 -5.52
CA GLU A 226 -25.78 -10.92 -5.55
C GLU A 226 -26.63 -10.67 -6.82
N GLY A 227 -25.96 -10.44 -7.96
CA GLY A 227 -26.61 -10.15 -9.24
C GLY A 227 -26.97 -8.67 -9.45
N HIS A 228 -26.68 -7.79 -8.50
CA HIS A 228 -26.84 -6.34 -8.61
C HIS A 228 -25.52 -5.68 -8.98
N ARG A 229 -25.54 -4.78 -9.97
CA ARG A 229 -24.37 -4.02 -10.39
C ARG A 229 -24.25 -2.73 -9.59
N PHE A 230 -23.08 -2.52 -9.01
CA PHE A 230 -22.66 -1.31 -8.33
C PHE A 230 -21.59 -0.61 -9.18
N GLU A 231 -21.91 0.57 -9.69
CA GLU A 231 -20.98 1.42 -10.43
C GLU A 231 -20.01 2.10 -9.47
N LEU A 232 -18.71 2.01 -9.74
CA LEU A 232 -17.71 2.78 -9.01
C LEU A 232 -17.66 4.21 -9.59
N LYS A 233 -18.03 5.19 -8.76
CA LYS A 233 -18.08 6.61 -9.12
C LYS A 233 -17.21 7.43 -8.18
N GLY A 234 -16.95 8.70 -8.53
CA GLY A 234 -16.04 9.58 -7.80
C GLY A 234 -14.59 9.47 -8.25
N GLY A 235 -13.66 9.70 -7.34
CA GLY A 235 -12.21 9.73 -7.61
C GLY A 235 -11.72 10.88 -8.51
N PRO A 236 -12.25 12.12 -8.42
CA PRO A 236 -11.78 13.22 -9.25
C PRO A 236 -10.33 13.56 -8.92
N ALA A 237 -9.61 14.23 -9.84
CA ALA A 237 -8.19 14.53 -9.67
C ALA A 237 -7.83 15.31 -8.38
N GLY A 238 -8.75 16.17 -7.89
CA GLY A 238 -8.57 16.90 -6.63
C GLY A 238 -8.91 16.09 -5.37
N LEU A 239 -9.48 14.90 -5.52
CA LEU A 239 -9.90 14.04 -4.42
C LEU A 239 -9.89 12.54 -4.84
N PRO A 240 -8.73 12.02 -5.28
CA PRO A 240 -8.63 10.74 -6.00
C PRO A 240 -8.91 9.52 -5.10
N ASP A 241 -8.93 9.70 -3.78
CA ASP A 241 -9.21 8.66 -2.79
C ASP A 241 -10.67 8.67 -2.31
N ARG A 242 -11.56 9.46 -2.94
CA ARG A 242 -12.96 9.55 -2.56
C ARG A 242 -13.88 9.01 -3.65
N HIS A 243 -14.30 7.78 -3.45
CA HIS A 243 -15.23 7.07 -4.32
C HIS A 243 -16.53 6.76 -3.59
N TYR A 244 -17.57 6.48 -4.36
CA TYR A 244 -18.83 5.96 -3.88
C TYR A 244 -19.35 4.89 -4.85
N LEU A 245 -20.29 4.07 -4.40
CA LEU A 245 -20.97 3.09 -5.24
C LEU A 245 -22.40 3.53 -5.53
N TRP A 246 -22.79 3.44 -6.79
CA TRP A 246 -24.16 3.68 -7.25
C TRP A 246 -24.78 2.38 -7.76
N GLN A 247 -25.94 2.04 -7.25
CA GLN A 247 -26.75 0.92 -7.73
C GLN A 247 -28.04 1.51 -8.33
N ALA A 248 -28.19 1.37 -9.63
CA ALA A 248 -29.24 2.08 -10.37
C ALA A 248 -30.64 1.47 -10.16
N GLU A 249 -30.75 0.15 -10.05
CA GLU A 249 -32.04 -0.54 -10.02
C GLU A 249 -32.87 -0.22 -8.77
N GLN A 250 -32.23 0.09 -7.65
CA GLN A 250 -32.82 0.46 -6.36
C GLN A 250 -32.53 1.91 -5.99
N ARG A 251 -31.87 2.66 -6.89
CA ARG A 251 -31.44 4.04 -6.67
C ARG A 251 -30.68 4.19 -5.34
N ALA A 252 -29.71 3.30 -5.11
CA ALA A 252 -28.97 3.23 -3.86
C ALA A 252 -27.54 3.78 -3.99
N VAL A 253 -27.16 4.68 -3.08
CA VAL A 253 -25.80 5.21 -2.94
C VAL A 253 -25.14 4.64 -1.69
N LEU A 254 -23.95 4.05 -1.86
CA LEU A 254 -23.05 3.73 -0.76
C LEU A 254 -21.94 4.78 -0.74
N GLY A 255 -22.12 5.83 0.07
CA GLY A 255 -21.25 7.01 0.04
C GLY A 255 -20.02 6.93 0.95
N GLY A 256 -20.03 6.03 1.95
CA GLY A 256 -18.90 5.89 2.88
C GLY A 256 -18.52 7.24 3.51
N VAL A 257 -17.22 7.54 3.55
CA VAL A 257 -16.68 8.77 4.16
C VAL A 257 -17.00 10.06 3.40
N LEU A 258 -17.67 9.99 2.24
CA LEU A 258 -18.19 11.18 1.57
C LEU A 258 -19.48 11.69 2.23
N LEU A 259 -20.15 10.89 3.07
CA LEU A 259 -21.48 11.18 3.61
C LEU A 259 -21.54 11.00 5.13
N PHE A 260 -22.04 12.03 5.79
CA PHE A 260 -22.26 12.10 7.23
C PHE A 260 -23.74 12.43 7.48
N GLN A 261 -24.29 11.92 8.60
CA GLN A 261 -25.64 12.28 9.01
C GLN A 261 -25.74 12.53 10.51
N GLN A 262 -26.13 13.76 10.86
CA GLN A 262 -26.17 14.26 12.24
C GLN A 262 -24.84 14.08 13.00
N GLU A 263 -23.71 14.20 12.30
CA GLU A 263 -22.38 14.14 12.88
C GLU A 263 -21.52 15.25 12.27
N HIS A 264 -20.58 15.79 13.05
CA HIS A 264 -19.60 16.72 12.51
C HIS A 264 -18.73 16.01 11.45
N VAL A 265 -18.59 16.64 10.28
CA VAL A 265 -17.89 16.04 9.13
C VAL A 265 -16.37 15.98 9.37
N TRP A 266 -15.75 14.88 8.94
CA TRP A 266 -14.31 14.67 9.06
C TRP A 266 -13.50 15.48 8.04
N ILE A 267 -13.17 16.72 8.39
CA ILE A 267 -12.44 17.67 7.52
C ILE A 267 -10.91 17.51 7.59
N ALA A 268 -10.38 16.74 8.54
CA ALA A 268 -8.94 16.63 8.75
C ALA A 268 -8.18 16.15 7.50
N ASP A 269 -8.84 15.35 6.66
CA ASP A 269 -8.34 14.84 5.38
C ASP A 269 -8.53 15.83 4.20
N THR A 270 -9.25 16.93 4.38
CA THR A 270 -9.51 17.93 3.34
C THR A 270 -9.21 19.31 3.89
N ALA A 271 -7.93 19.52 4.23
CA ALA A 271 -7.45 20.68 4.98
C ALA A 271 -7.67 22.02 4.26
N THR A 272 -7.57 22.04 2.93
CA THR A 272 -7.71 23.25 2.13
C THR A 272 -9.11 23.36 1.51
N SER A 273 -9.53 24.58 1.17
CA SER A 273 -10.77 24.78 0.41
C SER A 273 -10.71 24.14 -0.98
N GLY A 274 -9.51 24.05 -1.56
CA GLY A 274 -9.27 23.33 -2.81
C GLY A 274 -9.55 21.83 -2.71
N ASP A 275 -9.36 21.21 -1.53
CA ASP A 275 -9.68 19.81 -1.29
C ASP A 275 -11.20 19.59 -1.09
N ARG A 276 -11.89 20.60 -0.54
CA ARG A 276 -13.32 20.54 -0.21
C ARG A 276 -14.24 20.87 -1.37
N ALA A 277 -13.82 21.71 -2.31
CA ALA A 277 -14.63 22.04 -3.49
C ALA A 277 -14.97 20.80 -4.35
N PRO A 278 -14.03 19.90 -4.70
CA PRO A 278 -14.36 18.66 -5.40
C PRO A 278 -15.29 17.73 -4.62
N TRP A 279 -15.25 17.77 -3.28
CA TRP A 279 -16.20 17.02 -2.46
C TRP A 279 -17.62 17.57 -2.62
N ILE A 280 -17.79 18.89 -2.60
CA ILE A 280 -19.10 19.50 -2.84
C ILE A 280 -19.64 19.12 -4.24
N ASP A 281 -18.78 19.14 -5.27
CA ASP A 281 -19.16 18.71 -6.62
C ASP A 281 -19.61 17.24 -6.65
N LEU A 282 -18.94 16.35 -5.92
CA LEU A 282 -19.37 14.95 -5.78
C LEU A 282 -20.73 14.80 -5.08
N LEU A 283 -21.03 15.65 -4.09
CA LEU A 283 -22.33 15.64 -3.44
C LEU A 283 -23.43 16.11 -4.38
N ASP A 284 -23.15 17.11 -5.22
CA ASP A 284 -24.06 17.57 -6.28
C ASP A 284 -24.28 16.48 -7.35
N GLU A 285 -23.23 15.76 -7.73
CA GLU A 285 -23.32 14.59 -8.60
C GLU A 285 -24.21 13.51 -7.99
N MET A 286 -23.98 13.13 -6.73
CA MET A 286 -24.79 12.12 -6.03
C MET A 286 -26.26 12.53 -5.94
N ALA A 287 -26.54 13.80 -5.64
CA ALA A 287 -27.91 14.31 -5.59
C ALA A 287 -28.59 14.23 -6.97
N SER A 288 -27.85 14.45 -8.05
CA SER A 288 -28.39 14.40 -9.42
C SER A 288 -28.78 12.99 -9.89
N LEU A 289 -28.27 11.94 -9.22
CA LEU A 289 -28.69 10.56 -9.42
C LEU A 289 -30.10 10.29 -8.87
N ASP A 290 -30.64 11.22 -8.07
CA ASP A 290 -31.95 11.12 -7.45
C ASP A 290 -32.07 9.81 -6.61
N PRO A 291 -31.24 9.63 -5.57
CA PRO A 291 -31.21 8.37 -4.81
C PRO A 291 -32.41 8.23 -3.86
N GLU A 292 -32.89 7.00 -3.67
CA GLU A 292 -33.90 6.64 -2.67
C GLU A 292 -33.26 6.16 -1.36
N LEU A 293 -32.19 5.35 -1.47
CA LEU A 293 -31.42 4.86 -0.33
C LEU A 293 -30.03 5.48 -0.37
N VAL A 294 -29.59 6.05 0.76
CA VAL A 294 -28.26 6.62 0.88
C VAL A 294 -27.63 6.12 2.16
N VAL A 295 -26.55 5.34 2.04
CA VAL A 295 -25.85 4.76 3.18
C VAL A 295 -24.62 5.63 3.49
N PRO A 296 -24.70 6.51 4.52
CA PRO A 296 -23.54 7.27 4.97
C PRO A 296 -22.56 6.36 5.72
N GLY A 297 -21.26 6.66 5.63
CA GLY A 297 -20.23 5.98 6.42
C GLY A 297 -20.28 6.35 7.90
N HIS A 298 -20.86 7.51 8.22
CA HIS A 298 -20.89 8.10 9.55
C HIS A 298 -22.27 8.67 9.85
N ARG A 299 -22.91 8.20 10.93
CA ARG A 299 -24.21 8.72 11.37
C ARG A 299 -24.50 8.38 12.83
N LEU A 300 -25.30 9.22 13.47
CA LEU A 300 -25.86 8.88 14.77
C LEU A 300 -26.78 7.65 14.68
N PRO A 301 -26.89 6.84 15.77
CA PRO A 301 -27.88 5.78 15.85
C PRO A 301 -29.30 6.30 15.61
N GLY A 302 -30.02 5.67 14.69
CA GLY A 302 -31.40 6.06 14.33
C GLY A 302 -31.51 7.21 13.33
N ALA A 303 -30.41 7.89 12.99
CA ALA A 303 -30.41 8.91 11.94
C ALA A 303 -30.72 8.29 10.56
N ALA A 304 -31.40 9.05 9.70
CA ALA A 304 -31.89 8.58 8.42
C ALA A 304 -30.77 8.15 7.46
N ALA A 305 -31.07 7.18 6.61
CA ALA A 305 -30.20 6.70 5.52
C ALA A 305 -30.84 7.03 4.17
N ASP A 306 -31.09 8.32 3.95
CA ASP A 306 -31.76 8.85 2.76
C ASP A 306 -31.01 10.08 2.21
N VAL A 307 -31.57 10.68 1.16
CA VAL A 307 -31.00 11.85 0.47
C VAL A 307 -30.61 13.00 1.41
N SER A 308 -31.21 13.10 2.61
CA SER A 308 -30.84 14.13 3.57
C SER A 308 -29.38 14.05 4.03
N ALA A 309 -28.72 12.88 3.98
CA ALA A 309 -27.30 12.77 4.30
C ALA A 309 -26.41 13.51 3.28
N ILE A 310 -26.80 13.52 1.99
CA ILE A 310 -26.10 14.26 0.94
C ILE A 310 -26.22 15.77 1.21
N THR A 311 -27.45 16.24 1.38
CA THR A 311 -27.74 17.66 1.66
C THR A 311 -27.09 18.12 2.96
N ALA A 312 -27.20 17.34 4.05
CA ALA A 312 -26.62 17.69 5.35
C ALA A 312 -25.09 17.79 5.28
N THR A 313 -24.42 16.85 4.61
CA THR A 313 -22.96 16.91 4.43
C THR A 313 -22.57 18.13 3.61
N ARG A 314 -23.28 18.41 2.51
CA ARG A 314 -23.03 19.56 1.65
C ARG A 314 -23.18 20.87 2.41
N ASP A 315 -24.28 21.04 3.13
CA ASP A 315 -24.57 22.23 3.92
C ASP A 315 -23.54 22.42 5.05
N TYR A 316 -23.07 21.32 5.65
CA TYR A 316 -22.00 21.37 6.64
C TYR A 316 -20.69 21.86 6.03
N LEU A 317 -20.30 21.38 4.85
CA LEU A 317 -19.07 21.84 4.17
C LEU A 317 -19.13 23.34 3.86
N LEU A 318 -20.27 23.83 3.39
CA LEU A 318 -20.48 25.26 3.13
C LEU A 318 -20.42 26.08 4.42
N ALA A 319 -21.11 25.63 5.48
CA ALA A 319 -21.05 26.29 6.77
C ALA A 319 -19.65 26.26 7.38
N PHE A 320 -18.87 25.21 7.15
CA PHE A 320 -17.49 25.12 7.58
C PHE A 320 -16.63 26.21 6.95
N GLU A 321 -16.75 26.44 5.64
CA GLU A 321 -16.04 27.54 4.95
C GLU A 321 -16.45 28.92 5.48
N GLU A 322 -17.76 29.11 5.70
CA GLU A 322 -18.29 30.35 6.27
C GLU A 322 -17.71 30.66 7.64
N GLU A 323 -17.69 29.67 8.55
CA GLU A 323 -17.17 29.85 9.90
C GLU A 323 -15.64 29.89 9.94
N LEU A 324 -14.96 29.15 9.06
CA LEU A 324 -13.50 29.16 8.92
C LEU A 324 -12.98 30.57 8.58
N ALA A 325 -13.69 31.28 7.70
CA ALA A 325 -13.35 32.66 7.33
C ALA A 325 -13.50 33.67 8.48
N LYS A 326 -14.34 33.36 9.49
CA LYS A 326 -14.63 34.24 10.64
C LYS A 326 -13.76 33.93 11.85
N ALA A 327 -13.44 32.66 12.06
CA ALA A 327 -12.78 32.19 13.26
C ALA A 327 -11.31 32.62 13.34
N SER A 328 -10.87 33.08 14.51
CA SER A 328 -9.47 33.45 14.76
C SER A 328 -8.54 32.23 14.75
N ASP A 329 -8.99 31.12 15.33
CA ASP A 329 -8.24 29.91 15.63
C ASP A 329 -9.17 28.68 15.58
N GLY A 330 -8.60 27.49 15.76
CA GLY A 330 -9.33 26.22 15.74
C GLY A 330 -10.36 26.11 16.85
N ALA A 331 -10.10 26.67 18.03
CA ALA A 331 -11.05 26.62 19.15
C ALA A 331 -12.30 27.46 18.85
N ALA A 332 -12.13 28.68 18.33
CA ALA A 332 -13.23 29.55 17.90
C ALA A 332 -14.05 28.91 16.78
N LEU A 333 -13.40 28.24 15.82
CA LEU A 333 -14.09 27.52 14.75
C LEU A 333 -14.88 26.32 15.29
N THR A 334 -14.29 25.51 16.18
CA THR A 334 -15.02 24.42 16.84
C THR A 334 -16.25 24.94 17.59
N GLU A 335 -16.11 26.02 18.36
CA GLU A 335 -17.25 26.60 19.09
C GLU A 335 -18.35 27.09 18.14
N ALA A 336 -17.99 27.72 17.03
CA ALA A 336 -18.94 28.14 16.00
C ALA A 336 -19.69 26.96 15.38
N LEU A 337 -18.99 25.88 15.04
CA LEU A 337 -19.58 24.67 14.48
C LEU A 337 -20.50 23.96 15.47
N VAL A 338 -20.09 23.81 16.74
CA VAL A 338 -20.92 23.21 17.79
C VAL A 338 -22.16 24.05 18.05
N ARG A 339 -22.05 25.38 18.01
CA ARG A 339 -23.21 26.27 18.15
C ARG A 339 -24.20 26.13 17.00
N ARG A 340 -23.71 25.96 15.76
CA ARG A 340 -24.53 25.82 14.57
C ARG A 340 -25.16 24.43 14.44
N TYR A 341 -24.47 23.40 14.93
CA TYR A 341 -24.87 21.99 14.88
C TYR A 341 -24.86 21.35 16.28
N PRO A 342 -25.70 21.81 17.22
CA PRO A 342 -25.64 21.39 18.63
C PRO A 342 -26.02 19.92 18.85
N ASP A 343 -26.81 19.35 17.93
CA ASP A 343 -27.28 17.96 18.00
C ASP A 343 -26.39 16.99 17.21
N HIS A 344 -25.23 17.44 16.69
CA HIS A 344 -24.31 16.57 15.96
C HIS A 344 -23.40 15.76 16.88
N GLY A 345 -23.23 14.48 16.55
CA GLY A 345 -22.20 13.61 17.13
C GLY A 345 -20.80 13.93 16.63
N MET A 346 -19.84 13.06 16.94
CA MET A 346 -18.46 13.14 16.45
C MET A 346 -17.77 14.50 16.73
N LEU A 347 -17.92 15.05 17.94
CA LEU A 347 -17.28 16.32 18.35
C LEU A 347 -15.78 16.38 18.04
N ILE A 348 -15.10 15.24 18.12
CA ILE A 348 -13.68 15.13 17.76
C ILE A 348 -13.39 15.55 16.31
N ALA A 349 -14.31 15.32 15.38
CA ALA A 349 -14.19 15.75 13.99
C ALA A 349 -14.20 17.29 13.86
N ALA A 350 -15.08 17.97 14.60
CA ALA A 350 -15.09 19.44 14.66
C ALA A 350 -13.83 20.01 15.32
N GLN A 351 -13.26 19.31 16.30
CA GLN A 351 -12.04 19.73 16.99
C GLN A 351 -10.78 19.57 16.13
N ILE A 352 -10.61 18.40 15.52
CA ILE A 352 -9.43 18.10 14.70
C ILE A 352 -9.51 18.86 13.37
N GLY A 353 -10.64 18.79 12.67
CA GLY A 353 -10.84 19.48 11.40
C GLY A 353 -10.58 20.98 11.48
N ALA A 354 -11.02 21.63 12.57
CA ALA A 354 -10.78 23.04 12.80
C ALA A 354 -9.28 23.37 12.99
N LYS A 355 -8.57 22.61 13.83
CA LYS A 355 -7.12 22.82 14.05
C LYS A 355 -6.32 22.61 12.77
N VAL A 356 -6.69 21.61 11.97
CA VAL A 356 -6.02 21.32 10.70
C VAL A 356 -6.26 22.43 9.69
N ALA A 357 -7.51 22.86 9.49
CA ALA A 357 -7.84 23.94 8.56
C ALA A 357 -7.21 25.29 8.96
N LYS A 358 -6.97 25.51 10.25
CA LYS A 358 -6.28 26.70 10.79
C LYS A 358 -4.75 26.57 10.83
N GLY A 359 -4.20 25.42 10.43
CA GLY A 359 -2.75 25.17 10.42
C GLY A 359 -2.13 24.95 11.80
N GLU A 360 -2.94 24.76 12.84
CA GLU A 360 -2.51 24.53 14.22
C GLU A 360 -2.12 23.07 14.47
N MET A 361 -2.55 22.17 13.60
CA MET A 361 -2.25 20.73 13.64
C MET A 361 -1.91 20.23 12.24
N LYS A 362 -0.83 19.46 12.13
CA LYS A 362 -0.58 18.64 10.93
C LYS A 362 -1.38 17.34 11.04
N TRP A 363 -2.00 16.94 9.94
CA TRP A 363 -2.79 15.72 9.85
C TRP A 363 -2.32 14.89 8.66
N GLY A 364 -2.06 13.59 8.91
CA GLY A 364 -1.44 12.67 7.96
C GLY A 364 -0.08 12.14 8.43
#